data_AF-A0A812WWC9-F1
#
_entry.id   AF-A0A812WWC9-F1
#
_cell.length_a   1.000
_cell.length_b   1.000
_cell.length_c   1.000
_cell.angle_alpha   90.00
_cell.angle_beta   90.00
_cell.angle_gamma   90.00
#
_symmetry.space_group_name_H-M   'P 1'
#
loop_
_entity.id
_entity.type
_entity.pdbx_description
1 polymer ?
#
loop_
_entity_poly.entity_id
_entity_poly.type
_entity_poly.pdbx_seq_one_letter_code
_entity_poly.pdbx_strand_id
1 'polypeptide(L)'
;MPRRHREVVPCWCVTLSLLLAVHLRGVTEKGWVSSGWRQQSLGVAARMSAKRPQIIGKATGSSESNVYDIVVVGSGIAGLSAAAMLAMYGYRVLICEAHEHPGGAAHGFTRKVKGVGTFRFDSGPSLFSGMSAPSANPLRQVLDSVGETPEWLPYDRWKMYLPGDKLFDVGSGDATAFGRELARASGNAAEAEIWDRLRAANKPLGELIAAVPPIALRADLGAAQTLLPYFGRMDPLSGLAMVMSGISPSAPFSDVLKAGQVPDSSLTGWFFDFLAFALQGLPASATQAAGVSFMMREFFAPGAVMDYPKGGSGALVDALLRAVEKRGGELRLRTRVERLTVDKTGRCTGVELKGGEGLEARVAVLCNADVWNTSSKLLPEEWRPKVRGSSLDVEGVPMCPSFMHLHLGFRTEGLDLAAMGVHHITAADLQAPVDATDNLVFISIPSAIDDTAAPKGYACLHAYLPATEPYDAWAGMDRRSEEYKRKKEERAAPLWKAVERVIPDIQSRLVVRMVGTPLTHERFLNRHRGTYGPAYRAGIQSYPSPQTPLEGLWCIGEGSFPGIGVPAVAGNAAGVANTIAPLEMHQRLLDRLRKAELLVPDRDWK
;
A
#
# COMPACT_ATOMS: atom_id res chain seq x y z
N MET A 1 -30.07 -22.96 -13.12
CA MET A 1 -29.09 -23.69 -12.29
C MET A 1 -27.81 -22.87 -12.23
N PRO A 2 -27.38 -22.36 -11.06
CA PRO A 2 -26.08 -21.69 -10.97
C PRO A 2 -24.97 -22.75 -10.92
N ARG A 3 -24.00 -22.63 -11.82
CA ARG A 3 -22.81 -23.49 -11.87
C ARG A 3 -21.92 -23.15 -10.67
N ARG A 4 -21.57 -24.17 -9.88
CA ARG A 4 -20.56 -24.07 -8.81
C ARG A 4 -19.23 -23.65 -9.44
N HIS A 5 -18.75 -22.46 -9.12
CA HIS A 5 -17.37 -22.07 -9.38
C HIS A 5 -16.47 -22.98 -8.52
N ARG A 6 -15.54 -23.69 -9.14
CA ARG A 6 -14.47 -24.38 -8.41
C ARG A 6 -13.54 -23.30 -7.85
N GLU A 7 -13.43 -23.24 -6.52
CA GLU A 7 -12.43 -22.42 -5.84
C GLU A 7 -11.04 -22.84 -6.32
N VAL A 8 -10.34 -21.94 -7.01
CA VAL A 8 -8.90 -22.07 -7.25
C VAL A 8 -8.21 -21.54 -6.00
N VAL A 9 -8.00 -22.42 -5.03
CA VAL A 9 -7.18 -22.14 -3.86
C VAL A 9 -5.73 -21.90 -4.35
N PRO A 10 -5.05 -20.81 -3.97
CA PRO A 10 -3.65 -20.59 -4.34
C PRO A 10 -2.81 -21.81 -3.95
N CYS A 11 -1.92 -22.29 -4.82
CA CYS A 11 -1.12 -23.51 -4.59
C CYS A 11 -0.39 -23.50 -3.23
N TRP A 12 -0.06 -22.33 -2.69
CA TRP A 12 0.51 -22.16 -1.36
C TRP A 12 -0.41 -22.57 -0.21
N CYS A 13 -1.71 -22.27 -0.26
CA CYS A 13 -2.66 -22.69 0.78
C CYS A 13 -2.87 -24.21 0.80
N VAL A 14 -2.83 -24.85 -0.38
CA VAL A 14 -2.85 -26.33 -0.49
C VAL A 14 -1.54 -26.94 0.00
N THR A 15 -0.40 -26.31 -0.30
CA THR A 15 0.92 -26.72 0.17
C THR A 15 1.05 -26.55 1.70
N LEU A 16 0.47 -25.49 2.27
CA LEU A 16 0.41 -25.24 3.72
C LEU A 16 -0.38 -26.35 4.43
N SER A 17 -1.56 -26.70 3.91
CA SER A 17 -2.41 -27.75 4.46
C SER A 17 -1.79 -29.16 4.37
N LEU A 18 -1.08 -29.46 3.27
CA LEU A 18 -0.38 -30.74 3.09
C LEU A 18 0.87 -30.86 3.97
N LEU A 19 1.65 -29.79 4.15
CA LEU A 19 2.84 -29.79 4.99
C LEU A 19 2.51 -29.87 6.49
N LEU A 20 1.41 -29.23 6.95
CA LEU A 20 0.91 -29.35 8.33
C LEU A 20 0.52 -30.80 8.68
N ALA A 21 -0.02 -31.56 7.72
CA ALA A 21 -0.39 -32.97 7.93
C ALA A 21 0.83 -33.91 8.07
N VAL A 22 1.97 -33.56 7.45
CA VAL A 22 3.21 -34.33 7.53
C VAL A 22 3.99 -34.04 8.82
N HIS A 23 3.92 -32.81 9.33
CA HIS A 23 4.64 -32.41 10.55
C HIS A 23 4.08 -33.05 11.83
N LEU A 24 2.78 -33.39 11.86
CA LEU A 24 2.14 -34.04 13.00
C LEU A 24 2.57 -35.52 13.22
N ARG A 25 3.37 -36.12 12.31
CA ARG A 25 3.78 -37.53 12.41
C ARG A 25 5.24 -37.77 12.77
N GLY A 26 6.05 -36.73 12.99
CA GLY A 26 7.50 -36.87 13.13
C GLY A 26 8.08 -36.09 14.29
N VAL A 27 7.77 -36.46 15.54
CA VAL A 27 8.48 -35.92 16.72
C VAL A 27 8.84 -37.06 17.67
N THR A 28 10.03 -37.63 17.50
CA THR A 28 10.77 -38.31 18.58
C THR A 28 12.29 -38.08 18.44
N GLU A 29 12.84 -37.46 19.51
CA GLU A 29 14.19 -37.54 20.08
C GLU A 29 15.42 -36.79 19.51
N LYS A 30 15.94 -35.87 20.37
CA LYS A 30 17.32 -35.61 20.89
C LYS A 30 18.47 -35.37 19.89
N GLY A 31 19.43 -34.44 20.04
CA GLY A 31 19.87 -33.53 21.10
C GLY A 31 21.36 -33.14 20.86
N TRP A 32 21.88 -32.15 21.60
CA TRP A 32 23.30 -31.71 21.76
C TRP A 32 23.92 -30.77 20.70
N VAL A 33 24.85 -29.83 20.96
CA VAL A 33 25.24 -28.90 22.05
C VAL A 33 26.39 -28.04 21.49
N SER A 34 26.27 -26.72 21.70
CA SER A 34 27.22 -25.59 21.83
C SER A 34 28.58 -25.44 21.10
N SER A 35 28.91 -24.13 21.01
CA SER A 35 30.21 -23.42 20.89
C SER A 35 30.47 -22.80 19.51
N GLY A 36 30.75 -21.50 19.32
CA GLY A 36 31.09 -20.41 20.23
C GLY A 36 32.28 -19.66 19.65
N TRP A 37 32.06 -18.59 18.87
CA TRP A 37 33.15 -17.70 18.41
C TRP A 37 32.69 -16.24 18.35
N ARG A 38 33.50 -15.38 18.98
CA ARG A 38 33.38 -13.92 19.11
C ARG A 38 34.21 -13.20 18.03
N GLN A 39 33.92 -11.89 17.92
CA GLN A 39 34.71 -10.80 17.32
C GLN A 39 34.56 -10.65 15.79
N GLN A 40 34.42 -9.45 15.22
CA GLN A 40 34.83 -8.11 15.64
C GLN A 40 34.05 -7.05 14.83
N SER A 41 33.77 -5.94 15.48
CA SER A 41 33.13 -4.72 14.97
C SER A 41 34.04 -3.91 14.03
N LEU A 42 33.51 -3.41 12.92
CA LEU A 42 34.09 -2.30 12.17
C LEU A 42 33.00 -1.29 11.81
N GLY A 43 33.04 -0.13 12.46
CA GLY A 43 32.24 1.04 12.12
C GLY A 43 32.86 1.81 10.97
N VAL A 44 32.04 2.24 10.02
CA VAL A 44 32.37 3.28 9.06
C VAL A 44 31.17 4.20 8.91
N ALA A 45 31.29 5.40 9.47
CA ALA A 45 30.42 6.52 9.16
C ALA A 45 30.84 7.12 7.80
N ALA A 46 29.89 7.32 6.89
CA ALA A 46 30.11 8.06 5.66
C ALA A 46 29.03 9.12 5.46
N ARG A 47 29.49 10.38 5.48
CA ARG A 47 28.73 11.62 5.25
C ARG A 47 28.03 11.60 3.88
N MET A 48 26.72 11.85 3.87
CA MET A 48 25.94 12.11 2.67
C MET A 48 26.07 13.58 2.25
N SER A 49 26.56 13.84 1.03
CA SER A 49 26.43 15.11 0.33
C SER A 49 25.37 14.96 -0.75
N ALA A 50 24.22 15.61 -0.57
CA ALA A 50 23.12 15.61 -1.52
C ALA A 50 23.50 16.34 -2.83
N LYS A 51 23.62 15.61 -3.94
CA LYS A 51 23.53 16.16 -5.29
C LYS A 51 22.20 15.71 -5.92
N ARG A 52 21.45 16.68 -6.45
CA ARG A 52 20.17 16.51 -7.14
C ARG A 52 20.30 15.54 -8.32
N PRO A 53 19.31 14.67 -8.60
CA PRO A 53 19.28 13.88 -9.82
C PRO A 53 19.10 14.80 -11.04
N GLN A 54 19.97 14.63 -12.04
CA GLN A 54 19.85 15.30 -13.32
C GLN A 54 18.82 14.56 -14.18
N ILE A 55 17.80 15.30 -14.62
CA ILE A 55 16.85 14.86 -15.64
C ILE A 55 17.62 14.72 -16.96
N ILE A 56 17.88 13.49 -17.41
CA ILE A 56 18.46 13.26 -18.74
C ILE A 56 17.35 13.46 -19.78
N GLY A 57 17.46 14.54 -20.54
CA GLY A 57 16.62 14.82 -21.70
C GLY A 57 16.99 13.93 -22.90
N LYS A 58 15.96 13.59 -23.68
CA LYS A 58 15.96 12.94 -25.02
C LYS A 58 17.27 12.29 -25.46
N ALA A 59 17.33 10.97 -25.34
CA ALA A 59 18.34 10.16 -26.00
C ALA A 59 18.16 10.21 -27.53
N THR A 60 19.23 10.58 -28.24
CA THR A 60 19.40 10.38 -29.68
C THR A 60 20.56 9.40 -29.90
N GLY A 61 20.29 8.27 -30.58
CA GLY A 61 21.25 7.21 -30.97
C GLY A 61 21.03 5.92 -30.15
N SER A 62 20.89 4.71 -30.69
CA SER A 62 21.19 4.12 -32.00
C SER A 62 20.24 2.92 -32.26
N SER A 63 20.15 2.44 -33.51
CA SER A 63 19.12 1.54 -34.05
C SER A 63 19.10 0.07 -33.55
N GLU A 64 19.61 -0.24 -32.35
CA GLU A 64 19.49 -1.55 -31.68
C GLU A 64 18.68 -1.50 -30.36
N SER A 65 18.11 -0.35 -29.98
CA SER A 65 17.85 -0.04 -28.56
C SER A 65 16.43 -0.27 -27.99
N ASN A 66 15.51 -0.95 -28.68
CA ASN A 66 14.10 -1.10 -28.22
C ASN A 66 13.78 -2.45 -27.57
N VAL A 67 14.81 -3.23 -27.19
CA VAL A 67 14.67 -4.54 -26.55
C VAL A 67 15.13 -4.48 -25.10
N TYR A 68 14.26 -4.90 -24.19
CA TYR A 68 14.48 -4.95 -22.74
C TYR A 68 14.19 -6.37 -22.23
N ASP A 69 14.69 -6.74 -21.04
CA ASP A 69 14.24 -7.98 -20.40
C ASP A 69 12.82 -7.81 -19.86
N ILE A 70 12.61 -6.69 -19.19
CA ILE A 70 11.36 -6.36 -18.51
C ILE A 70 10.90 -4.99 -18.97
N VAL A 71 9.64 -4.92 -19.41
CA VAL A 71 8.95 -3.64 -19.63
C VAL A 71 7.84 -3.51 -18.59
N VAL A 72 7.84 -2.41 -17.85
CA VAL A 72 6.84 -2.09 -16.82
C VAL A 72 5.93 -0.98 -17.34
N VAL A 73 4.62 -1.24 -17.35
CA VAL A 73 3.60 -0.28 -17.77
C VAL A 73 3.06 0.44 -16.54
N GLY A 74 3.47 1.71 -16.37
CA GLY A 74 3.11 2.56 -15.24
C GLY A 74 4.14 2.55 -14.11
N SER A 75 4.34 3.72 -13.49
CA SER A 75 5.31 3.93 -12.41
C SER A 75 4.65 4.11 -11.03
N GLY A 76 3.54 3.40 -10.78
CA GLY A 76 3.00 3.29 -9.43
C GLY A 76 3.96 2.58 -8.48
N ILE A 77 3.66 2.56 -7.18
CA ILE A 77 4.53 1.90 -6.18
C ILE A 77 4.81 0.44 -6.54
N ALA A 78 3.84 -0.30 -7.09
CA ALA A 78 4.07 -1.67 -7.53
C ALA A 78 5.06 -1.74 -8.69
N GLY A 79 4.87 -0.91 -9.74
CA GLY A 79 5.76 -0.84 -10.89
C GLY A 79 7.19 -0.47 -10.51
N LEU A 80 7.35 0.55 -9.66
CA LEU A 80 8.66 0.98 -9.14
C LEU A 80 9.31 -0.10 -8.28
N SER A 81 8.55 -0.77 -7.40
CA SER A 81 9.05 -1.85 -6.54
C SER A 81 9.52 -3.06 -7.37
N ALA A 82 8.70 -3.51 -8.32
CA ALA A 82 9.05 -4.63 -9.20
C ALA A 82 10.26 -4.30 -10.07
N ALA A 83 10.30 -3.09 -10.65
CA ALA A 83 11.42 -2.63 -11.46
C ALA A 83 12.72 -2.57 -10.66
N ALA A 84 12.68 -2.02 -9.44
CA ALA A 84 13.86 -1.90 -8.59
C ALA A 84 14.41 -3.29 -8.20
N MET A 85 13.53 -4.23 -7.86
CA MET A 85 13.92 -5.61 -7.55
C MET A 85 14.45 -6.37 -8.75
N LEU A 86 13.81 -6.27 -9.92
CA LEU A 86 14.26 -6.95 -11.14
C LEU A 86 15.58 -6.36 -11.64
N ALA A 87 15.77 -5.05 -11.56
CA ALA A 87 17.06 -4.43 -11.85
C ALA A 87 18.15 -4.87 -10.85
N MET A 88 17.82 -5.03 -9.56
CA MET A 88 18.72 -5.62 -8.56
C MET A 88 19.09 -7.07 -8.89
N TYR A 89 18.15 -7.86 -9.43
CA TYR A 89 18.41 -9.22 -9.94
C TYR A 89 19.21 -9.25 -11.26
N GLY A 90 19.49 -8.09 -11.86
CA GLY A 90 20.35 -7.95 -13.04
C GLY A 90 19.61 -7.91 -14.39
N TYR A 91 18.28 -7.79 -14.38
CA TYR A 91 17.50 -7.61 -15.60
C TYR A 91 17.64 -6.18 -16.15
N ARG A 92 17.64 -6.04 -17.48
CA ARG A 92 17.49 -4.73 -18.13
C ARG A 92 16.03 -4.31 -18.11
N VAL A 93 15.69 -3.32 -17.28
CA VAL A 93 14.31 -2.89 -17.03
C VAL A 93 14.02 -1.53 -17.64
N LEU A 94 12.87 -1.39 -18.31
CA LEU A 94 12.30 -0.11 -18.70
C LEU A 94 10.94 0.11 -18.03
N ILE A 95 10.74 1.28 -17.45
CA ILE A 95 9.44 1.76 -16.93
C ILE A 95 8.87 2.80 -17.90
N CYS A 96 7.67 2.56 -18.41
CA CYS A 96 6.92 3.48 -19.25
C CYS A 96 5.84 4.18 -18.43
N GLU A 97 5.99 5.48 -18.18
CA GLU A 97 5.03 6.30 -17.44
C GLU A 97 4.34 7.29 -18.37
N ALA A 98 3.00 7.26 -18.40
CA ALA A 98 2.20 8.13 -19.25
C ALA A 98 2.21 9.60 -18.77
N HIS A 99 2.35 9.82 -17.47
CA HIS A 99 2.39 11.14 -16.86
C HIS A 99 3.78 11.79 -16.97
N GLU A 100 3.86 13.08 -16.64
CA GLU A 100 5.12 13.81 -16.54
C GLU A 100 5.83 13.66 -15.18
N HIS A 101 5.24 12.90 -14.27
CA HIS A 101 5.74 12.63 -12.92
C HIS A 101 5.55 11.15 -12.59
N PRO A 102 6.53 10.51 -11.95
CA PRO A 102 6.39 9.13 -11.49
C PRO A 102 5.65 9.03 -10.17
N GLY A 103 5.20 7.82 -9.80
CA GLY A 103 4.68 7.51 -8.47
C GLY A 103 3.20 7.08 -8.41
N GLY A 104 2.46 7.22 -9.50
CA GLY A 104 1.02 6.89 -9.54
C GLY A 104 0.25 7.60 -8.42
N ALA A 105 -0.65 6.91 -7.72
CA ALA A 105 -1.42 7.52 -6.62
C ALA A 105 -0.56 8.03 -5.45
N ALA A 106 0.67 7.54 -5.31
CA ALA A 106 1.63 7.90 -4.25
C ALA A 106 2.68 8.93 -4.72
N HIS A 107 2.38 9.75 -5.73
CA HIS A 107 3.30 10.79 -6.17
C HIS A 107 3.24 12.04 -5.25
N GLY A 108 4.28 12.87 -5.33
CA GLY A 108 4.27 14.22 -4.79
C GLY A 108 4.11 15.25 -5.91
N PHE A 109 3.66 16.47 -5.60
CA PHE A 109 3.68 17.59 -6.53
C PHE A 109 4.00 18.90 -5.82
N THR A 110 4.42 19.91 -6.58
CA THR A 110 4.79 21.21 -6.03
C THR A 110 3.89 22.32 -6.54
N ARG A 111 3.67 23.34 -5.71
CA ARG A 111 3.00 24.57 -6.10
C ARG A 111 3.85 25.78 -5.74
N LYS A 112 4.26 26.54 -6.75
CA LYS A 112 4.96 27.81 -6.57
C LYS A 112 3.96 28.95 -6.40
N VAL A 113 4.15 29.77 -5.38
CA VAL A 113 3.38 30.98 -5.11
C VAL A 113 4.32 32.18 -5.13
N LYS A 114 4.03 33.15 -6.00
CA LYS A 114 4.83 34.36 -6.16
C LYS A 114 4.86 35.14 -4.83
N GLY A 115 6.05 35.52 -4.39
CA GLY A 115 6.26 36.25 -3.13
C GLY A 115 6.18 35.40 -1.86
N VAL A 116 5.92 34.09 -1.96
CA VAL A 116 5.82 33.18 -0.80
C VAL A 116 6.85 32.05 -0.90
N GLY A 117 6.87 31.29 -1.99
CA GLY A 117 7.79 30.17 -2.18
C GLY A 117 7.14 28.93 -2.80
N THR A 118 7.71 27.76 -2.54
CA THR A 118 7.23 26.47 -3.09
C THR A 118 6.64 25.60 -1.98
N PHE A 119 5.40 25.18 -2.16
CA PHE A 119 4.73 24.17 -1.33
C PHE A 119 4.88 22.79 -1.96
N ARG A 120 5.03 21.75 -1.15
CA ARG A 120 5.01 20.34 -1.55
C ARG A 120 3.76 19.68 -1.00
N PHE A 121 3.11 18.87 -1.83
CA PHE A 121 1.87 18.18 -1.49
C PHE A 121 1.96 16.72 -1.90
N ASP A 122 1.42 15.84 -1.06
CA ASP A 122 1.16 14.45 -1.41
C ASP A 122 -0.10 14.36 -2.27
N SER A 123 -0.14 13.43 -3.23
CA SER A 123 -1.33 13.20 -4.06
C SER A 123 -2.31 12.21 -3.47
N GLY A 124 -1.88 11.35 -2.54
CA GLY A 124 -2.66 10.23 -2.03
C GLY A 124 -2.24 9.76 -0.63
N PRO A 125 -1.52 8.63 -0.49
CA PRO A 125 -1.18 8.04 0.80
C PRO A 125 -0.27 8.95 1.62
N SER A 126 -0.70 9.23 2.85
CA SER A 126 0.04 10.07 3.80
C SER A 126 0.38 9.35 5.10
N LEU A 127 -0.18 8.16 5.36
CA LEU A 127 0.04 7.37 6.58
C LEU A 127 0.95 6.18 6.26
N PHE A 128 2.13 6.12 6.90
CA PHE A 128 3.06 5.00 6.79
C PHE A 128 3.47 4.51 8.17
N SER A 129 3.76 3.22 8.31
CA SER A 129 4.22 2.63 9.58
C SER A 129 5.27 1.57 9.34
N GLY A 130 6.15 1.39 10.34
CA GLY A 130 7.20 0.38 10.27
C GLY A 130 8.18 0.68 9.14
N MET A 131 8.43 1.95 8.83
CA MET A 131 9.30 2.37 7.74
C MET A 131 10.66 2.87 8.22
N SER A 132 10.77 3.45 9.41
CA SER A 132 12.05 3.94 9.96
C SER A 132 12.95 2.84 10.51
N ALA A 133 12.40 1.69 10.93
CA ALA A 133 13.14 0.52 11.40
C ALA A 133 12.80 -0.74 10.58
N PRO A 134 13.68 -1.77 10.57
CA PRO A 134 13.34 -3.07 9.98
C PRO A 134 12.01 -3.59 10.53
N SER A 135 11.12 -4.02 9.63
CA SER A 135 9.74 -4.40 9.97
C SER A 135 9.17 -5.44 9.01
N ALA A 136 7.99 -5.96 9.34
CA ALA A 136 7.28 -6.89 8.48
C ALA A 136 6.57 -6.20 7.29
N ASN A 137 6.61 -4.87 7.23
CA ASN A 137 5.98 -4.09 6.16
C ASN A 137 6.58 -4.48 4.80
N PRO A 138 5.78 -5.00 3.84
CA PRO A 138 6.29 -5.40 2.54
C PRO A 138 7.05 -4.30 1.78
N LEU A 139 6.59 -3.04 1.87
CA LEU A 139 7.31 -1.93 1.23
C LEU A 139 8.67 -1.71 1.89
N ARG A 140 8.73 -1.77 3.23
CA ARG A 140 9.99 -1.67 3.95
C ARG A 140 10.95 -2.79 3.54
N GLN A 141 10.47 -4.02 3.39
CA GLN A 141 11.29 -5.14 2.93
C GLN A 141 11.78 -4.99 1.49
N VAL A 142 10.99 -4.37 0.61
CA VAL A 142 11.44 -3.99 -0.75
C VAL A 142 12.58 -2.98 -0.66
N LEU A 143 12.42 -1.90 0.12
CA LEU A 143 13.43 -0.86 0.33
C LEU A 143 14.75 -1.44 0.88
N ASP A 144 14.65 -2.30 1.91
CA ASP A 144 15.80 -3.03 2.49
C ASP A 144 16.46 -3.96 1.47
N SER A 145 15.66 -4.63 0.63
CA SER A 145 16.17 -5.48 -0.46
C SER A 145 16.98 -4.67 -1.44
N VAL A 146 16.45 -3.55 -1.93
CA VAL A 146 17.14 -2.78 -2.97
C VAL A 146 18.23 -1.84 -2.41
N GLY A 147 18.30 -1.71 -1.08
CA GLY A 147 19.31 -0.89 -0.40
C GLY A 147 19.09 0.61 -0.54
N GLU A 148 17.83 1.03 -0.71
CA GLU A 148 17.44 2.44 -0.82
C GLU A 148 16.27 2.72 0.11
N THR A 149 16.31 3.84 0.81
CA THR A 149 15.22 4.31 1.66
C THR A 149 15.26 5.84 1.73
N PRO A 150 14.11 6.54 1.80
CA PRO A 150 14.12 7.97 2.12
C PRO A 150 14.49 8.21 3.59
N GLU A 151 14.71 9.47 3.96
CA GLU A 151 14.73 9.87 5.37
C GLU A 151 13.30 9.79 5.91
N TRP A 152 13.10 9.02 6.99
CA TRP A 152 11.82 8.87 7.65
C TRP A 152 11.78 9.75 8.91
N LEU A 153 10.67 10.46 9.08
CA LEU A 153 10.37 11.27 10.24
C LEU A 153 9.36 10.52 11.10
N PRO A 154 9.80 9.88 12.21
CA PRO A 154 8.91 9.11 13.05
C PRO A 154 8.03 10.01 13.92
N TYR A 155 6.81 9.56 14.17
CA TYR A 155 5.88 10.13 15.15
C TYR A 155 5.01 8.99 15.70
N ASP A 156 4.43 9.14 16.89
CA ASP A 156 3.78 8.02 17.58
C ASP A 156 2.28 8.22 17.78
N ARG A 157 1.71 9.35 17.35
CA ARG A 157 0.31 9.71 17.62
C ARG A 157 -0.40 10.37 16.44
N TRP A 158 -1.68 10.07 16.30
CA TRP A 158 -2.61 10.82 15.46
C TRP A 158 -3.95 11.03 16.16
N LYS A 159 -4.71 12.02 15.70
CA LYS A 159 -5.91 12.49 16.40
C LYS A 159 -7.18 12.11 15.65
N MET A 160 -8.15 11.53 16.34
CA MET A 160 -9.49 11.29 15.83
C MET A 160 -10.50 12.18 16.55
N TYR A 161 -11.13 13.10 15.83
CA TYR A 161 -12.18 13.97 16.34
C TYR A 161 -13.53 13.27 16.18
N LEU A 162 -14.05 12.75 17.29
CA LEU A 162 -15.32 12.04 17.36
C LEU A 162 -16.49 13.03 17.56
N PRO A 163 -17.76 12.63 17.40
CA PRO A 163 -18.91 13.49 17.69
C PRO A 163 -18.93 14.01 19.14
N GLY A 164 -19.51 15.21 19.34
CA GLY A 164 -19.66 15.83 20.66
C GLY A 164 -18.34 16.33 21.29
N ASP A 165 -17.44 16.87 20.47
CA ASP A 165 -16.13 17.43 20.89
C ASP A 165 -15.20 16.46 21.62
N LYS A 166 -15.47 15.16 21.52
CA LYS A 166 -14.59 14.10 21.99
C LYS A 166 -13.39 13.98 21.05
N LEU A 167 -12.21 13.91 21.65
CA LEU A 167 -10.95 13.61 20.98
C LEU A 167 -10.49 12.21 21.40
N PHE A 168 -10.07 11.40 20.43
CA PHE A 168 -9.39 10.13 20.64
C PHE A 168 -7.96 10.25 20.11
N ASP A 169 -6.97 10.17 21.01
CA ASP A 169 -5.55 10.35 20.69
C ASP A 169 -4.88 9.00 20.46
N VAL A 170 -4.83 8.57 19.20
CA VAL A 170 -4.42 7.22 18.83
C VAL A 170 -2.90 7.12 18.84
N GLY A 171 -2.37 6.44 19.87
CA GLY A 171 -0.96 6.12 19.98
C GLY A 171 -0.59 4.78 19.32
N SER A 172 0.58 4.73 18.69
CA SER A 172 1.25 3.50 18.27
C SER A 172 2.22 3.01 19.36
N GLY A 173 2.64 1.76 19.27
CA GLY A 173 3.77 1.26 20.08
C GLY A 173 3.46 0.83 21.52
N ASP A 174 2.24 1.10 22.02
CA ASP A 174 1.79 0.70 23.35
C ASP A 174 0.32 0.25 23.30
N ALA A 175 0.13 -1.07 23.18
CA ALA A 175 -1.19 -1.69 23.15
C ALA A 175 -2.02 -1.41 24.42
N THR A 176 -1.39 -1.31 25.60
CA THR A 176 -2.11 -1.07 26.86
C THR A 176 -2.55 0.38 26.96
N ALA A 177 -1.70 1.34 26.55
CA ALA A 177 -2.09 2.74 26.44
C ALA A 177 -3.24 2.94 25.46
N PHE A 178 -3.22 2.26 24.32
CA PHE A 178 -4.32 2.32 23.35
C PHE A 178 -5.66 1.86 23.96
N GLY A 179 -5.67 0.77 24.73
CA GLY A 179 -6.88 0.31 25.44
C GLY A 179 -7.41 1.31 26.47
N ARG A 180 -6.51 1.96 27.23
CA ARG A 180 -6.91 3.03 28.17
C ARG A 180 -7.50 4.24 27.44
N GLU A 181 -6.95 4.56 26.29
CA GLU A 181 -7.36 5.70 25.47
C GLU A 181 -8.72 5.46 24.80
N LEU A 182 -9.01 4.22 24.37
CA LEU A 182 -10.36 3.81 23.96
C LEU A 182 -11.39 4.00 25.08
N ALA A 183 -11.07 3.56 26.30
CA ALA A 183 -11.94 3.73 27.46
C ALA A 183 -12.19 5.21 27.79
N ARG A 184 -11.13 6.03 27.73
CA ARG A 184 -11.23 7.49 27.94
C ARG A 184 -12.10 8.16 26.87
N ALA A 185 -11.83 7.89 25.59
CA ALA A 185 -12.50 8.55 24.48
C ALA A 185 -13.97 8.14 24.36
N SER A 186 -14.30 6.88 24.62
CA SER A 186 -15.70 6.42 24.68
C SER A 186 -16.44 6.97 25.89
N GLY A 187 -15.75 7.12 27.03
CA GLY A 187 -16.36 7.31 28.35
C GLY A 187 -16.85 5.99 28.98
N ASN A 188 -16.40 4.85 28.45
CA ASN A 188 -16.79 3.51 28.88
C ASN A 188 -15.54 2.67 29.25
N ALA A 189 -15.38 2.38 30.55
CA ALA A 189 -14.25 1.60 31.05
C ALA A 189 -14.15 0.19 30.44
N ALA A 190 -15.27 -0.39 29.99
CA ALA A 190 -15.29 -1.73 29.38
C ALA A 190 -14.54 -1.81 28.04
N GLU A 191 -14.27 -0.69 27.35
CA GLU A 191 -13.51 -0.71 26.09
C GLU A 191 -12.10 -1.28 26.25
N ALA A 192 -11.45 -1.07 27.39
CA ALA A 192 -10.12 -1.64 27.63
C ALA A 192 -10.17 -3.18 27.66
N GLU A 193 -11.21 -3.75 28.28
CA GLU A 193 -11.42 -5.21 28.30
C GLU A 193 -11.87 -5.76 26.94
N ILE A 194 -12.69 -5.02 26.20
CA ILE A 194 -13.08 -5.36 24.82
C ILE A 194 -11.84 -5.45 23.94
N TRP A 195 -10.96 -4.46 24.05
CA TRP A 195 -9.67 -4.42 23.36
C TRP A 195 -8.80 -5.62 23.70
N ASP A 196 -8.68 -5.98 24.98
CA ASP A 196 -7.89 -7.14 25.41
C ASP A 196 -8.41 -8.47 24.84
N ARG A 197 -9.74 -8.64 24.80
CA ARG A 197 -10.35 -9.81 24.16
C ARG A 197 -10.06 -9.85 22.65
N LEU A 198 -10.14 -8.71 21.97
CA LEU A 198 -9.80 -8.63 20.55
C LEU A 198 -8.33 -8.96 20.30
N ARG A 199 -7.40 -8.47 21.13
CA ARG A 199 -5.97 -8.83 21.06
C ARG A 199 -5.76 -10.32 21.22
N ALA A 200 -6.41 -10.94 22.20
CA ALA A 200 -6.31 -12.38 22.43
C ALA A 200 -6.84 -13.18 21.23
N ALA A 201 -7.98 -12.78 20.65
CA ALA A 201 -8.55 -13.42 19.46
C ALA A 201 -7.67 -13.24 18.21
N ASN A 202 -7.03 -12.09 18.04
CA ASN A 202 -6.19 -11.78 16.89
C ASN A 202 -4.79 -12.43 16.96
N LYS A 203 -4.30 -12.75 18.17
CA LYS A 203 -2.93 -13.21 18.42
C LYS A 203 -2.49 -14.38 17.51
N PRO A 204 -3.24 -15.50 17.37
CA PRO A 204 -2.78 -16.64 16.56
C PRO A 204 -2.56 -16.27 15.09
N LEU A 205 -3.47 -15.46 14.53
CA LEU A 205 -3.37 -14.99 13.15
C LEU A 205 -2.20 -14.01 12.98
N GLY A 206 -2.03 -13.08 13.93
CA GLY A 206 -0.91 -12.13 13.92
C GLY A 206 0.47 -12.79 14.00
N GLU A 207 0.62 -13.86 14.79
CA GLU A 207 1.87 -14.64 14.88
C GLU A 207 2.16 -15.40 13.59
N LEU A 208 1.15 -16.01 12.97
CA LEU A 208 1.32 -16.70 11.69
C LEU A 208 1.81 -15.75 10.59
N ILE A 209 1.19 -14.56 10.50
CA ILE A 209 1.55 -13.55 9.50
C ILE A 209 2.99 -13.08 9.71
N ALA A 210 3.44 -12.98 10.96
CA ALA A 210 4.79 -12.56 11.29
C ALA A 210 5.85 -13.64 11.03
N ALA A 211 5.47 -14.92 11.10
CA ALA A 211 6.40 -16.02 10.92
C ALA A 211 7.00 -16.07 9.51
N VAL A 212 6.23 -15.63 8.51
CA VAL A 212 6.64 -15.64 7.10
C VAL A 212 6.84 -14.21 6.60
N PRO A 213 8.10 -13.78 6.36
CA PRO A 213 8.33 -12.44 5.83
C PRO A 213 7.75 -12.33 4.41
N PRO A 214 6.97 -11.29 4.08
CA PRO A 214 6.39 -11.12 2.74
C PRO A 214 7.38 -11.22 1.59
N ILE A 215 8.63 -10.77 1.78
CA ILE A 215 9.69 -10.85 0.77
C ILE A 215 10.12 -12.29 0.43
N ALA A 216 9.77 -13.30 1.24
CA ALA A 216 10.02 -14.71 0.95
C ALA A 216 8.95 -15.35 0.04
N LEU A 217 7.87 -14.63 -0.26
CA LEU A 217 6.81 -15.12 -1.13
C LEU A 217 7.24 -15.09 -2.61
N ARG A 218 6.76 -16.09 -3.36
CA ARG A 218 6.82 -16.25 -4.82
C ARG A 218 5.55 -16.98 -5.28
N ALA A 219 5.31 -17.22 -6.56
CA ALA A 219 4.05 -17.80 -7.06
C ALA A 219 4.20 -19.17 -7.73
N ASP A 220 5.41 -19.73 -7.79
CA ASP A 220 5.72 -21.02 -8.43
C ASP A 220 6.13 -22.10 -7.42
N LEU A 221 6.55 -23.28 -7.89
CA LEU A 221 6.95 -24.40 -7.02
C LEU A 221 8.19 -24.14 -6.15
N GLY A 222 9.03 -23.15 -6.50
CA GLY A 222 10.18 -22.73 -5.68
C GLY A 222 9.76 -22.19 -4.31
N ALA A 223 8.48 -21.82 -4.22
CA ALA A 223 7.73 -21.56 -3.01
C ALA A 223 8.12 -22.39 -1.78
N ALA A 224 8.05 -23.71 -1.96
CA ALA A 224 8.27 -24.66 -0.88
C ALA A 224 9.67 -24.48 -0.30
N GLN A 225 10.68 -24.22 -1.15
CA GLN A 225 12.07 -24.05 -0.72
C GLN A 225 12.29 -22.72 -0.01
N THR A 226 11.65 -21.64 -0.48
CA THR A 226 11.79 -20.32 0.15
C THR A 226 11.06 -20.22 1.48
N LEU A 227 9.97 -20.97 1.67
CA LEU A 227 9.23 -20.98 2.94
C LEU A 227 9.67 -22.06 3.93
N LEU A 228 10.31 -23.15 3.46
CA LEU A 228 10.79 -24.23 4.34
C LEU A 228 11.52 -23.73 5.60
N PRO A 229 12.43 -22.74 5.54
CA PRO A 229 13.16 -22.25 6.71
C PRO A 229 12.27 -21.57 7.78
N TYR A 230 11.05 -21.16 7.43
CA TYR A 230 10.15 -20.43 8.32
C TYR A 230 9.09 -21.32 8.97
N PHE A 231 8.85 -22.52 8.46
CA PHE A 231 7.90 -23.45 9.10
C PHE A 231 8.33 -23.86 10.51
N GLY A 232 9.64 -23.98 10.77
CA GLY A 232 10.16 -24.27 12.12
C GLY A 232 10.01 -23.12 13.12
N ARG A 233 9.56 -21.94 12.69
CA ARG A 233 9.29 -20.77 13.55
C ARG A 233 7.83 -20.64 13.96
N MET A 234 6.94 -21.44 13.38
CA MET A 234 5.54 -21.45 13.77
C MET A 234 5.41 -22.25 15.06
N ASP A 235 4.95 -21.61 16.14
CA ASP A 235 4.57 -22.32 17.35
C ASP A 235 3.46 -23.33 17.00
N PRO A 236 3.66 -24.65 17.21
CA PRO A 236 2.64 -25.66 16.95
C PRO A 236 1.32 -25.37 17.68
N LEU A 237 1.39 -24.71 18.84
CA LEU A 237 0.21 -24.29 19.59
C LEU A 237 -0.55 -23.16 18.87
N SER A 238 0.13 -22.19 18.26
CA SER A 238 -0.51 -21.13 17.46
C SER A 238 -1.13 -21.68 16.17
N GLY A 239 -0.47 -22.65 15.53
CA GLY A 239 -1.04 -23.36 14.37
C GLY A 239 -2.31 -24.13 14.72
N LEU A 240 -2.30 -24.87 15.84
CA LEU A 240 -3.48 -25.55 16.37
C LEU A 240 -4.56 -24.54 16.80
N ALA A 241 -4.19 -23.47 17.50
CA ALA A 241 -5.10 -22.42 17.95
C ALA A 241 -5.80 -21.74 16.78
N MET A 242 -5.12 -21.51 15.66
CA MET A 242 -5.76 -20.99 14.44
C MET A 242 -6.79 -21.98 13.90
N VAL A 243 -6.44 -23.26 13.74
CA VAL A 243 -7.39 -24.30 13.29
C VAL A 243 -8.59 -24.37 14.22
N MET A 244 -8.37 -24.31 15.53
CA MET A 244 -9.40 -24.32 16.55
C MET A 244 -10.24 -23.03 16.59
N SER A 245 -9.63 -21.88 16.24
CA SER A 245 -10.34 -20.59 16.15
C SER A 245 -11.31 -20.54 14.96
N GLY A 246 -11.08 -21.36 13.93
CA GLY A 246 -11.87 -21.34 12.70
C GLY A 246 -11.67 -20.10 11.83
N ILE A 247 -10.77 -19.18 12.20
CA ILE A 247 -10.53 -17.92 11.48
C ILE A 247 -9.54 -18.18 10.33
N SER A 248 -10.03 -18.08 9.10
CA SER A 248 -9.17 -18.11 7.92
C SER A 248 -8.50 -16.75 7.69
N PRO A 249 -7.20 -16.68 7.31
CA PRO A 249 -6.55 -15.44 6.89
C PRO A 249 -7.29 -14.70 5.75
N SER A 250 -8.01 -15.43 4.90
CA SER A 250 -8.80 -14.87 3.80
C SER A 250 -10.26 -14.53 4.16
N ALA A 251 -10.71 -14.88 5.37
CA ALA A 251 -12.05 -14.52 5.85
C ALA A 251 -12.14 -13.02 6.14
N PRO A 252 -13.36 -12.46 6.25
CA PRO A 252 -13.55 -11.10 6.73
C PRO A 252 -12.97 -10.85 8.12
N PHE A 253 -12.38 -9.68 8.37
CA PHE A 253 -11.92 -9.30 9.70
C PHE A 253 -13.04 -9.23 10.75
N SER A 254 -14.30 -9.05 10.33
CA SER A 254 -15.45 -9.15 11.24
C SER A 254 -15.53 -10.49 11.98
N ASP A 255 -14.95 -11.56 11.43
CA ASP A 255 -14.92 -12.85 12.13
C ASP A 255 -13.92 -12.84 13.30
N VAL A 256 -12.83 -12.07 13.19
CA VAL A 256 -11.91 -11.79 14.31
C VAL A 256 -12.61 -10.95 15.39
N LEU A 257 -13.39 -9.93 14.98
CA LEU A 257 -14.19 -9.11 15.90
C LEU A 257 -15.22 -9.96 16.67
N LYS A 258 -15.93 -10.87 15.99
CA LYS A 258 -16.86 -11.82 16.61
C LYS A 258 -16.16 -12.76 17.58
N ALA A 259 -15.01 -13.31 17.19
CA ALA A 259 -14.22 -14.18 18.06
C ALA A 259 -13.72 -13.46 19.33
N GLY A 260 -13.38 -12.17 19.21
CA GLY A 260 -13.07 -11.28 20.33
C GLY A 260 -14.29 -10.81 21.12
N GLN A 261 -15.51 -11.20 20.74
CA GLN A 261 -16.77 -10.76 21.35
C GLN A 261 -16.85 -9.23 21.43
N VAL A 262 -16.44 -8.56 20.34
CA VAL A 262 -16.46 -7.11 20.22
C VAL A 262 -17.89 -6.66 19.83
N PRO A 263 -18.57 -5.85 20.66
CA PRO A 263 -19.90 -5.35 20.31
C PRO A 263 -19.86 -4.36 19.14
N ASP A 264 -20.83 -4.42 18.23
CA ASP A 264 -20.92 -3.49 17.08
C ASP A 264 -21.03 -2.02 17.51
N SER A 265 -21.61 -1.75 18.67
CA SER A 265 -21.76 -0.40 19.23
C SER A 265 -20.53 0.13 19.98
N SER A 266 -19.49 -0.70 20.14
CA SER A 266 -18.26 -0.31 20.85
C SER A 266 -17.37 0.60 20.00
N LEU A 267 -16.62 1.49 20.65
CA LEU A 267 -15.60 2.30 19.99
C LEU A 267 -14.48 1.41 19.42
N THR A 268 -14.16 0.30 20.10
CA THR A 268 -13.21 -0.71 19.59
C THR A 268 -13.68 -1.28 18.25
N GLY A 269 -14.94 -1.74 18.17
CA GLY A 269 -15.52 -2.28 16.93
C GLY A 269 -15.48 -1.26 15.79
N TRP A 270 -15.96 -0.04 16.07
CA TRP A 270 -15.92 1.05 15.10
C TRP A 270 -14.49 1.40 14.64
N PHE A 271 -13.52 1.45 15.55
CA PHE A 271 -12.12 1.76 15.21
C PHE A 271 -11.52 0.73 14.25
N PHE A 272 -11.81 -0.55 14.44
CA PHE A 272 -11.28 -1.59 13.55
C PHE A 272 -12.05 -1.69 12.23
N ASP A 273 -13.32 -1.28 12.19
CA ASP A 273 -14.04 -1.04 10.94
C ASP A 273 -13.41 0.14 10.16
N PHE A 274 -13.10 1.23 10.85
CA PHE A 274 -12.34 2.37 10.32
C PHE A 274 -10.96 1.94 9.80
N LEU A 275 -10.22 1.13 10.56
CA LEU A 275 -8.88 0.70 10.17
C LEU A 275 -8.91 -0.20 8.92
N ALA A 276 -9.89 -1.12 8.85
CA ALA A 276 -10.14 -1.92 7.66
C ALA A 276 -10.46 -1.03 6.43
N PHE A 277 -11.30 -0.02 6.63
CA PHE A 277 -11.68 0.92 5.59
C PHE A 277 -10.51 1.82 5.14
N ALA A 278 -9.71 2.31 6.07
CA ALA A 278 -8.49 3.07 5.77
C ALA A 278 -7.48 2.25 4.95
N LEU A 279 -7.42 0.93 5.19
CA LEU A 279 -6.53 0.02 4.50
C LEU A 279 -7.00 -0.27 3.06
N GLN A 280 -8.27 -0.63 2.87
CA GLN A 280 -8.76 -1.24 1.63
C GLN A 280 -9.95 -0.52 0.97
N GLY A 281 -10.51 0.50 1.61
CA GLY A 281 -11.75 1.14 1.16
C GLY A 281 -12.98 0.27 1.37
N LEU A 282 -12.90 -0.70 2.29
CA LEU A 282 -13.94 -1.66 2.63
C LEU A 282 -14.06 -1.81 4.16
N PRO A 283 -15.28 -1.99 4.70
CA PRO A 283 -15.46 -2.26 6.13
C PRO A 283 -14.84 -3.61 6.53
N ALA A 284 -14.67 -3.85 7.83
CA ALA A 284 -14.13 -5.07 8.42
C ALA A 284 -14.91 -6.34 7.98
N SER A 285 -16.19 -6.21 7.67
CA SER A 285 -17.03 -7.29 7.13
C SER A 285 -16.71 -7.69 5.69
N ALA A 286 -15.86 -6.93 4.99
CA ALA A 286 -15.46 -7.16 3.61
C ALA A 286 -13.94 -7.13 3.38
N THR A 287 -13.17 -6.71 4.37
CA THR A 287 -11.69 -6.66 4.33
C THR A 287 -11.09 -7.95 4.86
N GLN A 288 -10.05 -8.45 4.22
CA GLN A 288 -9.39 -9.71 4.61
C GLN A 288 -8.76 -9.60 6.00
N ALA A 289 -9.00 -10.59 6.84
CA ALA A 289 -8.51 -10.64 8.21
C ALA A 289 -6.99 -10.50 8.27
N ALA A 290 -6.26 -11.18 7.36
CA ALA A 290 -4.81 -11.11 7.32
C ALA A 290 -4.25 -9.68 7.22
N GLY A 291 -4.87 -8.82 6.41
CA GLY A 291 -4.40 -7.43 6.23
C GLY A 291 -4.59 -6.59 7.50
N VAL A 292 -5.75 -6.69 8.14
CA VAL A 292 -6.03 -5.92 9.36
C VAL A 292 -5.26 -6.48 10.56
N SER A 293 -5.15 -7.81 10.68
CA SER A 293 -4.35 -8.47 11.71
C SER A 293 -2.87 -8.12 11.61
N PHE A 294 -2.33 -8.02 10.39
CA PHE A 294 -0.99 -7.50 10.13
C PHE A 294 -0.82 -6.07 10.66
N MET A 295 -1.73 -5.17 10.29
CA MET A 295 -1.69 -3.77 10.73
C MET A 295 -1.81 -3.64 12.24
N MET A 296 -2.73 -4.39 12.86
CA MET A 296 -2.91 -4.42 14.31
C MET A 296 -1.63 -4.88 15.00
N ARG A 297 -0.94 -5.88 14.48
CA ARG A 297 0.36 -6.31 15.02
C ARG A 297 1.40 -5.19 14.89
N GLU A 298 1.59 -4.64 13.69
CA GLU A 298 2.67 -3.68 13.44
C GLU A 298 2.44 -2.32 14.13
N PHE A 299 1.19 -1.85 14.23
CA PHE A 299 0.87 -0.56 14.88
C PHE A 299 1.04 -0.61 16.39
N PHE A 300 0.72 -1.74 17.03
CA PHE A 300 0.69 -1.84 18.49
C PHE A 300 1.84 -2.66 19.08
N ALA A 301 2.77 -3.15 18.26
CA ALA A 301 3.98 -3.80 18.72
C ALA A 301 4.84 -2.82 19.55
N PRO A 302 5.50 -3.26 20.64
CA PRO A 302 6.36 -2.40 21.45
C PRO A 302 7.36 -1.58 20.61
N GLY A 303 7.37 -0.26 20.84
CA GLY A 303 8.25 0.67 20.14
C GLY A 303 7.89 0.93 18.66
N ALA A 304 6.71 0.49 18.21
CA ALA A 304 6.20 0.87 16.90
C ALA A 304 5.91 2.36 16.82
N VAL A 305 6.28 2.94 15.69
CA VAL A 305 6.02 4.33 15.32
C VAL A 305 5.29 4.38 14.00
N MET A 306 4.62 5.49 13.78
CA MET A 306 4.25 5.94 12.45
C MET A 306 5.40 6.71 11.83
N ASP A 307 5.39 6.81 10.51
CA ASP A 307 6.48 7.37 9.74
C ASP A 307 5.94 8.28 8.64
N TYR A 308 6.63 9.41 8.42
CA TYR A 308 6.39 10.26 7.27
C TYR A 308 7.70 10.41 6.48
N PRO A 309 7.72 10.20 5.15
CA PRO A 309 8.92 10.40 4.36
C PRO A 309 9.21 11.90 4.26
N LYS A 310 10.41 12.34 4.67
CA LYS A 310 10.81 13.74 4.54
C LYS A 310 10.84 14.13 3.06
N GLY A 311 10.12 15.19 2.70
CA GLY A 311 9.85 15.58 1.32
C GLY A 311 8.57 14.97 0.73
N GLY A 312 7.79 14.25 1.53
CA GLY A 312 6.52 13.63 1.15
C GLY A 312 6.65 12.36 0.32
N SER A 313 5.54 11.86 -0.22
CA SER A 313 5.50 10.61 -0.99
C SER A 313 6.45 10.63 -2.20
N GLY A 314 6.78 11.82 -2.72
CA GLY A 314 7.80 12.00 -3.76
C GLY A 314 9.18 11.48 -3.35
N ALA A 315 9.59 11.60 -2.08
CA ALA A 315 10.88 11.09 -1.61
C ALA A 315 10.93 9.56 -1.59
N LEU A 316 9.80 8.89 -1.33
CA LEU A 316 9.67 7.44 -1.44
C LEU A 316 9.82 7.00 -2.91
N VAL A 317 9.14 7.68 -3.83
CA VAL A 317 9.26 7.44 -5.27
C VAL A 317 10.69 7.62 -5.74
N ASP A 318 11.36 8.70 -5.31
CA ASP A 318 12.76 8.96 -5.63
C ASP A 318 13.69 7.86 -5.09
N ALA A 319 13.40 7.27 -3.92
CA ALA A 319 14.19 6.18 -3.37
C ALA A 319 14.12 4.91 -4.24
N LEU A 320 12.91 4.52 -4.66
CA LEU A 320 12.75 3.38 -5.56
C LEU A 320 13.37 3.64 -6.93
N LEU A 321 13.26 4.86 -7.47
CA LEU A 321 13.90 5.22 -8.74
C LEU A 321 15.42 5.20 -8.65
N ARG A 322 16.02 5.69 -7.57
CA ARG A 322 17.47 5.55 -7.36
C ARG A 322 17.90 4.09 -7.39
N ALA A 323 17.11 3.17 -6.83
CA ALA A 323 17.41 1.74 -6.88
C ALA A 323 17.39 1.19 -8.32
N VAL A 324 16.41 1.60 -9.12
CA VAL A 324 16.30 1.24 -10.55
C VAL A 324 17.52 1.78 -11.32
N GLU A 325 17.79 3.08 -11.22
CA GLU A 325 18.84 3.77 -11.98
C GLU A 325 20.25 3.28 -11.62
N LYS A 326 20.53 3.01 -10.33
CA LYS A 326 21.81 2.45 -9.87
C LYS A 326 22.14 1.10 -10.49
N ARG A 327 21.13 0.39 -11.00
CA ARG A 327 21.25 -0.93 -11.63
C ARG A 327 21.09 -0.87 -13.15
N GLY A 328 21.09 0.34 -13.73
CA GLY A 328 20.98 0.55 -15.17
C GLY A 328 19.56 0.40 -15.72
N GLY A 329 18.54 0.37 -14.87
CA GLY A 329 17.14 0.46 -15.31
C GLY A 329 16.79 1.89 -15.75
N GLU A 330 15.79 1.99 -16.63
CA GLU A 330 15.39 3.25 -17.27
C GLU A 330 13.95 3.63 -16.90
N LEU A 331 13.68 4.92 -16.71
CA LEU A 331 12.33 5.50 -16.64
C LEU A 331 12.12 6.42 -17.84
N ARG A 332 11.05 6.18 -18.62
CA ARG A 332 10.59 7.10 -19.66
C ARG A 332 9.26 7.73 -19.24
N LEU A 333 9.28 9.03 -18.99
CA LEU A 333 8.10 9.85 -18.69
C LEU A 333 7.42 10.33 -19.98
N ARG A 334 6.12 10.64 -19.89
CA ARG A 334 5.27 11.00 -21.05
C ARG A 334 5.27 9.91 -22.14
N THR A 335 5.45 8.67 -21.73
CA THR A 335 5.53 7.48 -22.58
C THR A 335 4.30 6.63 -22.34
N ARG A 336 3.21 7.01 -23.02
CA ARG A 336 1.93 6.29 -22.91
C ARG A 336 1.99 5.00 -23.71
N VAL A 337 1.80 3.87 -23.04
CA VAL A 337 1.51 2.59 -23.69
C VAL A 337 0.07 2.61 -24.20
N GLU A 338 -0.14 2.27 -25.48
CA GLU A 338 -1.46 2.15 -26.09
C GLU A 338 -1.94 0.71 -26.14
N ARG A 339 -1.04 -0.25 -26.34
CA ARG A 339 -1.41 -1.66 -26.51
C ARG A 339 -0.33 -2.61 -26.00
N LEU A 340 -0.73 -3.76 -25.47
CA LEU A 340 0.14 -4.90 -25.19
C LEU A 340 0.34 -5.70 -26.48
N THR A 341 1.58 -6.08 -26.78
CA THR A 341 1.88 -6.94 -27.93
C THR A 341 1.84 -8.39 -27.48
N VAL A 342 1.00 -9.20 -28.12
CA VAL A 342 0.83 -10.62 -27.82
C VAL A 342 0.96 -11.42 -29.10
N ASP A 343 1.83 -12.42 -29.12
CA ASP A 343 2.04 -13.27 -30.29
C ASP A 343 0.94 -14.32 -30.45
N LYS A 344 0.97 -15.05 -31.58
CA LYS A 344 0.00 -16.11 -31.90
C LYS A 344 -0.07 -17.27 -30.89
N THR A 345 0.98 -17.46 -30.07
CA THR A 345 1.04 -18.50 -29.04
C THR A 345 0.43 -18.05 -27.71
N GLY A 346 0.19 -16.74 -27.55
CA GLY A 346 -0.31 -16.15 -26.32
C GLY A 346 0.78 -15.64 -25.40
N ARG A 347 2.01 -15.49 -25.90
CA ARG A 347 3.10 -14.84 -25.17
C ARG A 347 3.01 -13.33 -25.37
N CYS A 348 3.01 -12.57 -24.28
CA CYS A 348 3.16 -11.13 -24.33
C CYS A 348 4.62 -10.78 -24.58
N THR A 349 4.90 -10.20 -25.74
CA THR A 349 6.26 -9.95 -26.24
C THR A 349 6.71 -8.50 -26.04
N GLY A 350 5.83 -7.61 -25.54
CA GLY A 350 6.17 -6.21 -25.41
C GLY A 350 4.96 -5.29 -25.36
N VAL A 351 5.20 -4.02 -25.69
CA VAL A 351 4.19 -2.95 -25.72
C VAL A 351 4.34 -2.10 -26.97
N GLU A 352 3.23 -1.55 -27.41
CA GLU A 352 3.18 -0.49 -28.42
C GLU A 352 2.85 0.84 -27.71
N LEU A 353 3.69 1.83 -27.96
CA LEU A 353 3.54 3.18 -27.43
C LEU A 353 2.61 4.01 -28.31
N LYS A 354 2.04 5.06 -27.71
CA LYS A 354 1.35 6.10 -28.46
C LYS A 354 2.26 6.69 -29.53
N GLY A 355 1.81 6.60 -30.78
CA GLY A 355 2.59 7.00 -31.96
C GLY A 355 3.24 5.84 -32.71
N GLY A 356 3.03 4.59 -32.26
CA GLY A 356 3.39 3.37 -33.00
C GLY A 356 4.78 2.81 -32.73
N GLU A 357 5.56 3.40 -31.81
CA GLU A 357 6.85 2.84 -31.40
C GLU A 357 6.62 1.53 -30.63
N GLY A 358 7.25 0.44 -31.09
CA GLY A 358 7.26 -0.85 -30.38
C GLY A 358 8.45 -0.99 -29.44
N LEU A 359 8.19 -1.56 -28.25
CA LEU A 359 9.20 -1.95 -27.27
C LEU A 359 9.05 -3.44 -26.97
N GLU A 360 10.13 -4.21 -27.13
CA GLU A 360 10.15 -5.65 -26.91
C GLU A 360 10.57 -5.97 -25.46
N ALA A 361 9.87 -6.94 -24.86
CA ALA A 361 10.19 -7.52 -23.56
C ALA A 361 10.58 -9.00 -23.76
N ARG A 362 11.86 -9.32 -23.55
CA ARG A 362 12.40 -10.68 -23.72
C ARG A 362 11.86 -11.65 -22.68
N VAL A 363 11.64 -11.18 -21.45
CA VAL A 363 11.24 -12.02 -20.31
C VAL A 363 9.78 -11.77 -19.95
N ALA A 364 9.41 -10.52 -19.64
CA ALA A 364 8.05 -10.23 -19.19
C ALA A 364 7.64 -8.76 -19.34
N VAL A 365 6.34 -8.54 -19.52
CA VAL A 365 5.67 -7.25 -19.34
C VAL A 365 4.94 -7.25 -18.00
N LEU A 366 5.22 -6.25 -17.16
CA LEU A 366 4.51 -6.03 -15.90
C LEU A 366 3.53 -4.88 -16.05
N CYS A 367 2.23 -5.15 -16.03
CA CYS A 367 1.20 -4.13 -16.16
C CYS A 367 0.77 -3.61 -14.78
N ASN A 368 1.08 -2.35 -14.48
CA ASN A 368 0.62 -1.65 -13.26
C ASN A 368 -0.52 -0.65 -13.56
N ALA A 369 -1.12 -0.69 -14.75
CA ALA A 369 -2.37 0.01 -15.01
C ALA A 369 -3.53 -0.69 -14.28
N ASP A 370 -4.60 0.06 -13.98
CA ASP A 370 -5.78 -0.55 -13.36
C ASP A 370 -6.39 -1.64 -14.25
N VAL A 371 -7.07 -2.60 -13.62
CA VAL A 371 -7.55 -3.80 -14.30
C VAL A 371 -8.51 -3.50 -15.45
N TRP A 372 -9.37 -2.49 -15.29
CA TRP A 372 -10.35 -2.10 -16.31
C TRP A 372 -9.66 -1.51 -17.53
N ASN A 373 -8.72 -0.59 -17.36
CA ASN A 373 -7.96 -0.05 -18.47
C ASN A 373 -7.03 -1.08 -19.11
N THR A 374 -6.44 -1.98 -18.31
CA THR A 374 -5.63 -3.08 -18.85
C THR A 374 -6.47 -3.97 -19.77
N SER A 375 -7.64 -4.43 -19.29
CA SER A 375 -8.53 -5.32 -20.04
C SER A 375 -9.21 -4.65 -21.24
N SER A 376 -9.72 -3.42 -21.06
CA SER A 376 -10.54 -2.73 -22.08
C SER A 376 -9.77 -1.87 -23.07
N LYS A 377 -8.54 -1.44 -22.75
CA LYS A 377 -7.75 -0.52 -23.60
C LYS A 377 -6.44 -1.12 -24.05
N LEU A 378 -5.69 -1.75 -23.14
CA LEU A 378 -4.33 -2.21 -23.44
C LEU A 378 -4.29 -3.62 -24.05
N LEU A 379 -5.16 -4.52 -23.60
CA LEU A 379 -5.21 -5.89 -24.09
C LEU A 379 -5.86 -5.97 -25.49
N PRO A 380 -5.21 -6.61 -26.48
CA PRO A 380 -5.80 -6.82 -27.79
C PRO A 380 -7.12 -7.60 -27.71
N GLU A 381 -8.09 -7.20 -28.52
CA GLU A 381 -9.47 -7.67 -28.42
C GLU A 381 -9.60 -9.19 -28.61
N GLU A 382 -8.77 -9.77 -29.48
CA GLU A 382 -8.73 -11.19 -29.77
C GLU A 382 -8.29 -12.07 -28.59
N TRP A 383 -7.61 -11.49 -27.59
CA TRP A 383 -7.16 -12.19 -26.39
C TRP A 383 -8.13 -12.07 -25.21
N ARG A 384 -9.08 -11.11 -25.23
CA ARG A 384 -10.04 -10.90 -24.14
C ARG A 384 -10.85 -12.15 -23.77
N PRO A 385 -11.36 -12.96 -24.72
CA PRO A 385 -12.08 -14.19 -24.37
C PRO A 385 -11.20 -15.24 -23.68
N LYS A 386 -9.90 -15.25 -23.96
CA LYS A 386 -8.94 -16.26 -23.46
C LYS A 386 -8.42 -15.96 -22.06
N VAL A 387 -8.62 -14.75 -21.55
CA VAL A 387 -8.16 -14.33 -20.22
C VAL A 387 -9.30 -14.28 -19.18
N ARG A 388 -10.49 -14.77 -19.53
CA ARG A 388 -11.62 -14.90 -18.59
C ARG A 388 -11.25 -15.76 -17.38
N GLY A 389 -11.74 -15.38 -16.21
CA GLY A 389 -11.42 -16.00 -14.92
C GLY A 389 -10.03 -15.70 -14.37
N SER A 390 -9.27 -14.79 -14.99
CA SER A 390 -7.95 -14.36 -14.50
C SER A 390 -7.96 -12.94 -13.94
N SER A 391 -6.79 -12.41 -13.55
CA SER A 391 -6.62 -11.00 -13.17
C SER A 391 -6.91 -9.99 -14.27
N LEU A 392 -7.20 -10.42 -15.50
CA LEU A 392 -7.64 -9.56 -16.60
C LEU A 392 -9.16 -9.63 -16.85
N ASP A 393 -9.87 -10.50 -16.12
CA ASP A 393 -11.32 -10.58 -16.19
C ASP A 393 -11.95 -9.51 -15.30
N VAL A 394 -12.61 -8.56 -15.94
CA VAL A 394 -13.22 -7.39 -15.28
C VAL A 394 -14.73 -7.48 -15.20
N GLU A 395 -15.33 -8.56 -15.73
CA GLU A 395 -16.77 -8.74 -15.71
C GLU A 395 -17.26 -8.93 -14.28
N GLY A 396 -18.14 -8.04 -13.83
CA GLY A 396 -18.70 -8.09 -12.47
C GLY A 396 -17.72 -7.75 -11.34
N VAL A 397 -16.52 -7.21 -11.66
CA VAL A 397 -15.57 -6.78 -10.62
C VAL A 397 -16.14 -5.54 -9.90
N PRO A 398 -16.42 -5.64 -8.58
CA PRO A 398 -16.92 -4.51 -7.81
C PRO A 398 -15.85 -3.41 -7.71
N MET A 399 -16.28 -2.17 -7.61
CA MET A 399 -15.40 -1.00 -7.68
C MET A 399 -15.58 -0.13 -6.44
N CYS A 400 -14.47 0.25 -5.80
CA CYS A 400 -14.51 1.29 -4.78
C CYS A 400 -14.89 2.63 -5.43
N PRO A 401 -15.66 3.50 -4.76
CA PRO A 401 -15.85 4.88 -5.21
C PRO A 401 -14.53 5.65 -5.32
N SER A 402 -14.65 6.90 -5.78
CA SER A 402 -13.51 7.80 -5.96
C SER A 402 -13.36 8.71 -4.74
N PHE A 403 -12.62 9.81 -4.89
CA PHE A 403 -12.19 10.68 -3.79
C PHE A 403 -12.54 12.14 -4.04
N MET A 404 -12.62 12.88 -2.95
CA MET A 404 -12.47 14.34 -2.95
C MET A 404 -11.16 14.69 -2.23
N HIS A 405 -10.39 15.64 -2.76
CA HIS A 405 -9.15 16.12 -2.14
C HIS A 405 -9.21 17.62 -1.94
N LEU A 406 -8.56 18.10 -0.88
CA LEU A 406 -8.35 19.50 -0.57
C LEU A 406 -6.88 19.70 -0.19
N HIS A 407 -6.14 20.50 -0.98
CA HIS A 407 -4.74 20.84 -0.75
C HIS A 407 -4.62 22.32 -0.43
N LEU A 408 -4.08 22.63 0.75
CA LEU A 408 -4.01 23.97 1.31
C LEU A 408 -2.58 24.37 1.63
N GLY A 409 -2.21 25.60 1.30
CA GLY A 409 -1.01 26.25 1.82
C GLY A 409 -1.46 27.45 2.64
N PHE A 410 -0.95 27.61 3.86
CA PHE A 410 -1.48 28.59 4.82
C PHE A 410 -0.40 29.19 5.72
N ARG A 411 -0.67 30.38 6.26
CA ARG A 411 0.20 31.10 7.22
C ARG A 411 0.15 30.47 8.61
N THR A 412 1.30 30.34 9.26
CA THR A 412 1.44 29.63 10.55
C THR A 412 1.50 30.54 11.77
N GLU A 413 1.35 31.86 11.61
CA GLU A 413 1.43 32.82 12.71
C GLU A 413 0.44 32.46 13.85
N GLY A 414 0.96 32.27 15.06
CA GLY A 414 0.18 31.88 16.23
C GLY A 414 -0.22 30.41 16.31
N LEU A 415 0.23 29.55 15.39
CA LEU A 415 -0.02 28.10 15.43
C LEU A 415 1.21 27.35 15.97
N ASP A 416 0.96 26.37 16.85
CA ASP A 416 1.95 25.37 17.26
C ASP A 416 1.72 24.08 16.46
N LEU A 417 2.40 23.98 15.31
CA LEU A 417 2.25 22.83 14.43
C LEU A 417 2.73 21.52 15.07
N ALA A 418 3.75 21.58 15.94
CA ALA A 418 4.26 20.41 16.62
C ALA A 418 3.22 19.85 17.60
N ALA A 419 2.55 20.73 18.36
CA ALA A 419 1.46 20.32 19.25
C ALA A 419 0.21 19.84 18.49
N MET A 420 -0.04 20.38 17.29
CA MET A 420 -1.12 19.90 16.42
C MET A 420 -0.90 18.46 15.97
N GLY A 421 0.34 18.08 15.65
CA GLY A 421 0.67 16.76 15.12
C GLY A 421 0.35 16.63 13.63
N VAL A 422 0.69 15.48 13.06
CA VAL A 422 0.72 15.29 11.60
C VAL A 422 -0.64 14.89 11.05
N HIS A 423 -1.28 13.89 11.65
CA HIS A 423 -2.50 13.31 11.11
C HIS A 423 -3.70 13.51 12.01
N HIS A 424 -4.80 13.80 11.34
CA HIS A 424 -6.09 13.98 11.95
C HIS A 424 -7.16 13.26 11.13
N ILE A 425 -8.12 12.65 11.82
CA ILE A 425 -9.31 12.08 11.22
C ILE A 425 -10.52 12.72 11.90
N THR A 426 -11.53 13.13 11.15
CA THR A 426 -12.81 13.56 11.72
C THR A 426 -13.88 12.53 11.38
N ALA A 427 -14.61 12.08 12.39
CA ALA A 427 -15.81 11.27 12.23
C ALA A 427 -17.04 12.13 12.51
N ALA A 428 -17.95 12.24 11.54
CA ALA A 428 -19.17 13.01 11.68
C ALA A 428 -20.21 12.28 12.53
N ASP A 429 -20.32 10.95 12.37
CA ASP A 429 -21.25 10.10 13.09
C ASP A 429 -20.68 8.67 13.27
N LEU A 430 -20.64 8.19 14.52
CA LEU A 430 -20.17 6.83 14.83
C LEU A 430 -21.22 5.75 14.54
N GLN A 431 -22.48 6.13 14.37
CA GLN A 431 -23.56 5.21 13.99
C GLN A 431 -23.69 5.05 12.47
N ALA A 432 -23.14 5.99 11.70
CA ALA A 432 -23.06 5.87 10.27
C ALA A 432 -21.93 4.90 9.87
N PRO A 433 -22.10 4.12 8.78
CA PRO A 433 -21.02 3.30 8.25
C PRO A 433 -19.75 4.10 7.97
N VAL A 434 -18.58 3.46 8.14
CA VAL A 434 -17.29 4.10 7.88
C VAL A 434 -17.10 4.48 6.41
N ASP A 435 -17.76 3.76 5.49
CA ASP A 435 -17.76 3.99 4.05
C ASP A 435 -18.87 4.94 3.57
N ALA A 436 -19.60 5.58 4.50
CA ALA A 436 -20.57 6.61 4.15
C ALA A 436 -19.86 7.89 3.64
N THR A 437 -20.43 8.50 2.58
CA THR A 437 -19.77 9.53 1.76
C THR A 437 -19.14 10.69 2.54
N ASP A 438 -19.81 11.22 3.55
CA ASP A 438 -19.37 12.42 4.27
C ASP A 438 -18.95 12.15 5.71
N ASN A 439 -18.83 10.87 6.10
CA ASN A 439 -18.61 10.51 7.50
C ASN A 439 -17.17 10.72 7.95
N LEU A 440 -16.21 10.23 7.16
CA LEU A 440 -14.79 10.26 7.50
C LEU A 440 -14.01 11.22 6.61
N VAL A 441 -13.31 12.17 7.23
CA VAL A 441 -12.31 13.02 6.55
C VAL A 441 -10.94 12.76 7.15
N PHE A 442 -9.97 12.50 6.29
CA PHE A 442 -8.57 12.36 6.66
C PHE A 442 -7.84 13.66 6.37
N ILE A 443 -6.96 14.08 7.26
CA ILE A 443 -6.20 15.32 7.17
C ILE A 443 -4.74 15.00 7.52
N SER A 444 -3.82 15.46 6.68
CA SER A 444 -2.38 15.37 6.86
C SER A 444 -1.77 16.77 6.84
N ILE A 445 -1.01 17.12 7.87
CA ILE A 445 -0.27 18.38 8.04
C ILE A 445 1.22 18.03 8.14
N PRO A 446 1.88 17.67 7.02
CA PRO A 446 3.27 17.20 7.07
C PRO A 446 4.23 18.28 7.57
N SER A 447 3.91 19.56 7.40
CA SER A 447 4.69 20.67 7.95
C SER A 447 4.81 20.67 9.49
N ALA A 448 4.04 19.83 10.20
CA ALA A 448 4.23 19.62 11.63
C ALA A 448 5.58 18.97 11.97
N ILE A 449 6.16 18.19 11.05
CA ILE A 449 7.43 17.47 11.26
C ILE A 449 8.42 17.63 10.10
N ASP A 450 7.96 18.02 8.90
CA ASP A 450 8.79 18.23 7.71
C ASP A 450 8.88 19.72 7.35
N ASP A 451 10.01 20.34 7.73
CA ASP A 451 10.32 21.74 7.42
C ASP A 451 10.54 22.00 5.92
N THR A 452 10.63 20.94 5.11
CA THR A 452 10.79 21.04 3.67
C THR A 452 9.44 21.06 2.92
N ALA A 453 8.33 20.80 3.61
CA ALA A 453 7.01 20.70 3.00
C ALA A 453 6.45 22.07 2.55
N ALA A 454 6.84 23.17 3.21
CA ALA A 454 6.38 24.52 2.91
C ALA A 454 7.47 25.58 3.18
N PRO A 455 7.37 26.80 2.62
CA PRO A 455 8.28 27.90 2.94
C PRO A 455 8.17 28.34 4.40
N LYS A 456 9.24 28.91 4.96
CA LYS A 456 9.24 29.45 6.34
C LYS A 456 8.08 30.42 6.59
N GLY A 457 7.37 30.24 7.70
CA GLY A 457 6.17 31.03 8.06
C GLY A 457 4.87 30.50 7.43
N TYR A 458 4.95 29.41 6.68
CA TYR A 458 3.83 28.74 6.05
C TYR A 458 3.86 27.24 6.33
N ALA A 459 2.72 26.59 6.14
CA ALA A 459 2.54 25.15 6.22
C ALA A 459 1.66 24.67 5.05
N CYS A 460 1.70 23.38 4.77
CA CYS A 460 0.76 22.71 3.87
C CYS A 460 -0.09 21.68 4.61
N LEU A 461 -1.29 21.46 4.07
CA LEU A 461 -2.25 20.47 4.54
C LEU A 461 -2.88 19.78 3.33
N HIS A 462 -3.12 18.48 3.45
CA HIS A 462 -3.91 17.68 2.51
C HIS A 462 -5.05 17.00 3.28
N ALA A 463 -6.30 17.33 2.93
CA ALA A 463 -7.50 16.65 3.43
C ALA A 463 -8.19 15.86 2.31
N TYR A 464 -8.82 14.73 2.63
CA TYR A 464 -9.54 13.93 1.64
C TYR A 464 -10.69 13.10 2.20
N LEU A 465 -11.68 12.85 1.35
CA LEU A 465 -12.72 11.83 1.53
C LEU A 465 -12.22 10.54 0.87
N PRO A 466 -11.97 9.46 1.64
CA PRO A 466 -11.39 8.23 1.12
C PRO A 466 -12.42 7.36 0.40
N ALA A 467 -12.30 7.15 -0.91
CA ALA A 467 -13.01 6.09 -1.61
C ALA A 467 -14.55 6.06 -1.40
N THR A 468 -15.18 7.22 -1.18
CA THR A 468 -16.63 7.30 -0.93
C THR A 468 -17.37 8.21 -1.90
N GLU A 469 -16.66 8.98 -2.73
CA GLU A 469 -17.29 9.93 -3.66
C GLU A 469 -17.74 9.21 -4.95
N PRO A 470 -19.05 9.19 -5.27
CA PRO A 470 -19.57 8.45 -6.41
C PRO A 470 -19.18 9.11 -7.74
N TYR A 471 -18.52 8.37 -8.64
CA TYR A 471 -18.09 8.91 -9.93
C TYR A 471 -19.25 9.35 -10.83
N ASP A 472 -20.38 8.64 -10.80
CA ASP A 472 -21.54 8.92 -11.70
C ASP A 472 -22.12 10.31 -11.52
N ALA A 473 -21.96 10.88 -10.32
CA ALA A 473 -22.33 12.26 -10.06
C ALA A 473 -21.49 13.27 -10.88
N TRP A 474 -20.32 12.87 -11.38
CA TRP A 474 -19.37 13.71 -12.11
C TRP A 474 -19.23 13.35 -13.58
N ALA A 475 -19.67 12.15 -13.98
CA ALA A 475 -19.48 11.61 -15.31
C ALA A 475 -20.02 12.56 -16.39
N GLY A 476 -19.21 12.81 -17.42
CA GLY A 476 -19.61 13.66 -18.55
C GLY A 476 -19.64 15.17 -18.29
N MET A 477 -19.39 15.63 -17.06
CA MET A 477 -19.34 17.07 -16.76
C MET A 477 -18.16 17.75 -17.46
N ASP A 478 -18.40 18.91 -18.07
CA ASP A 478 -17.31 19.78 -18.51
C ASP A 478 -16.64 20.43 -17.29
N ARG A 479 -15.37 20.10 -17.08
CA ARG A 479 -14.53 20.62 -15.98
C ARG A 479 -14.33 22.14 -16.01
N ARG A 480 -14.70 22.81 -17.10
CA ARG A 480 -14.63 24.27 -17.25
C ARG A 480 -15.96 24.96 -16.93
N SER A 481 -17.06 24.22 -16.85
CA SER A 481 -18.38 24.78 -16.62
C SER A 481 -18.55 25.33 -15.20
N GLU A 482 -19.47 26.29 -15.04
CA GLU A 482 -19.86 26.80 -13.71
C GLU A 482 -20.58 25.72 -12.88
N GLU A 483 -21.29 24.80 -13.53
CA GLU A 483 -21.92 23.67 -12.86
C GLU A 483 -20.88 22.78 -12.15
N TYR A 484 -19.80 22.41 -12.85
CA TYR A 484 -18.72 21.63 -12.27
C TYR A 484 -18.05 22.38 -11.12
N LYS A 485 -17.80 23.69 -11.27
CA LYS A 485 -17.21 24.52 -10.21
C LYS A 485 -18.09 24.60 -8.97
N ARG A 486 -19.40 24.78 -9.14
CA ARG A 486 -20.37 24.80 -8.02
C ARG A 486 -20.41 23.46 -7.30
N LYS A 487 -20.54 22.35 -8.05
CA LYS A 487 -20.57 21.00 -7.47
C LYS A 487 -19.26 20.66 -6.74
N LYS A 488 -18.13 21.08 -7.32
CA LYS A 488 -16.80 20.98 -6.70
C LYS A 488 -16.72 21.67 -5.35
N GLU A 489 -17.35 22.84 -5.22
CA GLU A 489 -17.39 23.55 -3.95
C GLU A 489 -18.34 22.89 -2.95
N GLU A 490 -19.53 22.52 -3.39
CA GLU A 490 -20.53 21.82 -2.59
C GLU A 490 -19.97 20.53 -1.98
N ARG A 491 -19.34 19.68 -2.80
CA ARG A 491 -18.75 18.41 -2.35
C ARG A 491 -17.45 18.58 -1.57
N ALA A 492 -16.85 19.77 -1.56
CA ALA A 492 -15.73 20.08 -0.69
C ALA A 492 -16.17 20.52 0.72
N ALA A 493 -17.46 20.79 0.95
CA ALA A 493 -17.96 21.28 2.23
C ALA A 493 -17.63 20.37 3.44
N PRO A 494 -17.73 19.01 3.35
CA PRO A 494 -17.31 18.14 4.46
C PRO A 494 -15.82 18.29 4.79
N LEU A 495 -14.96 18.46 3.78
CA LEU A 495 -13.52 18.69 3.96
C LEU A 495 -13.26 20.01 4.68
N TRP A 496 -13.96 21.08 4.30
CA TRP A 496 -13.82 22.38 4.96
C TRP A 496 -14.24 22.32 6.42
N LYS A 497 -15.40 21.73 6.72
CA LYS A 497 -15.88 21.54 8.10
C LYS A 497 -14.87 20.76 8.95
N ALA A 498 -14.26 19.72 8.39
CA ALA A 498 -13.25 18.93 9.08
C ALA A 498 -11.96 19.71 9.33
N VAL A 499 -11.47 20.47 8.33
CA VAL A 499 -10.27 21.30 8.48
C VAL A 499 -10.50 22.44 9.47
N GLU A 500 -11.67 23.09 9.46
CA GLU A 500 -12.04 24.15 10.41
C GLU A 500 -12.16 23.61 11.84
N ARG A 501 -12.45 22.31 12.02
CA ARG A 501 -12.37 21.68 13.34
C ARG A 501 -10.95 21.59 13.89
N VAL A 502 -9.95 21.50 13.00
CA VAL A 502 -8.51 21.44 13.36
C VAL A 502 -7.89 22.83 13.43
N ILE A 503 -8.26 23.72 12.49
CA ILE A 503 -7.76 25.10 12.36
C ILE A 503 -8.97 26.03 12.12
N PRO A 504 -9.62 26.55 13.18
CA PRO A 504 -10.89 27.29 13.07
C PRO A 504 -10.87 28.50 12.13
N ASP A 505 -9.75 29.20 12.03
CA ASP A 505 -9.58 30.40 11.22
C ASP A 505 -8.86 30.14 9.88
N ILE A 506 -8.79 28.88 9.43
CA ILE A 506 -8.03 28.45 8.24
C ILE A 506 -8.30 29.30 7.00
N GLN A 507 -9.55 29.70 6.76
CA GLN A 507 -9.96 30.49 5.59
C GLN A 507 -9.16 31.79 5.49
N SER A 508 -8.93 32.44 6.63
CA SER A 508 -8.19 33.71 6.71
C SER A 508 -6.68 33.55 6.53
N ARG A 509 -6.15 32.31 6.54
CA ARG A 509 -4.71 32.00 6.48
C ARG A 509 -4.24 31.56 5.10
N LEU A 510 -5.16 31.26 4.19
CA LEU A 510 -4.85 30.60 2.92
C LEU A 510 -3.98 31.46 1.98
N VAL A 511 -3.03 30.79 1.33
CA VAL A 511 -2.26 31.29 0.17
C VAL A 511 -2.26 30.31 -1.00
N VAL A 512 -2.61 29.03 -0.75
CA VAL A 512 -2.90 28.03 -1.78
C VAL A 512 -4.19 27.32 -1.43
N ARG A 513 -5.03 27.10 -2.44
CA ARG A 513 -6.26 26.31 -2.37
C ARG A 513 -6.43 25.53 -3.65
N MET A 514 -6.49 24.20 -3.55
CA MET A 514 -6.77 23.32 -4.68
C MET A 514 -7.72 22.22 -4.22
N VAL A 515 -8.72 21.91 -5.04
CA VAL A 515 -9.65 20.81 -4.79
C VAL A 515 -9.52 19.79 -5.92
N GLY A 516 -9.38 18.52 -5.57
CA GLY A 516 -9.43 17.37 -6.47
C GLY A 516 -10.80 16.71 -6.40
N THR A 517 -11.29 16.22 -7.55
CA THR A 517 -12.59 15.56 -7.71
C THR A 517 -12.39 14.25 -8.47
N PRO A 518 -13.38 13.35 -8.59
CA PRO A 518 -13.23 12.09 -9.31
C PRO A 518 -12.70 12.23 -10.76
N LEU A 519 -13.13 13.26 -11.50
CA LEU A 519 -12.57 13.58 -12.84
C LEU A 519 -11.10 14.00 -12.80
N THR A 520 -10.64 14.58 -11.69
CA THR A 520 -9.22 14.90 -11.46
C THR A 520 -8.42 13.62 -11.32
N HIS A 521 -8.87 12.66 -10.52
CA HIS A 521 -8.20 11.36 -10.36
C HIS A 521 -8.17 10.57 -11.65
N GLU A 522 -9.28 10.50 -12.38
CA GLU A 522 -9.33 9.85 -13.68
C GLU A 522 -8.30 10.44 -14.65
N ARG A 523 -8.21 11.78 -14.72
CA ARG A 523 -7.27 12.45 -15.63
C ARG A 523 -5.81 12.25 -15.22
N PHE A 524 -5.47 12.53 -13.97
CA PHE A 524 -4.07 12.59 -13.52
C PHE A 524 -3.48 11.21 -13.27
N LEU A 525 -4.27 10.27 -12.74
CA LEU A 525 -3.82 8.90 -12.50
C LEU A 525 -4.08 7.98 -13.69
N ASN A 526 -4.80 8.46 -14.71
CA ASN A 526 -5.27 7.63 -15.84
C ASN A 526 -5.97 6.35 -15.35
N ARG A 527 -6.69 6.44 -14.23
CA ARG A 527 -7.42 5.32 -13.61
C ARG A 527 -8.86 5.31 -14.07
N HIS A 528 -9.40 4.13 -14.38
CA HIS A 528 -10.79 3.99 -14.75
C HIS A 528 -11.72 4.62 -13.68
N ARG A 529 -12.51 5.62 -14.08
CA ARG A 529 -13.45 6.36 -13.20
C ARG A 529 -12.82 6.93 -11.93
N GLY A 530 -11.50 7.16 -11.92
CA GLY A 530 -10.79 7.68 -10.75
C GLY A 530 -10.94 6.83 -9.47
N THR A 531 -11.27 5.54 -9.61
CA THR A 531 -11.53 4.62 -8.49
C THR A 531 -10.31 4.40 -7.59
N TYR A 532 -10.55 4.12 -6.30
CA TYR A 532 -9.50 3.61 -5.43
C TYR A 532 -8.93 2.27 -5.92
N GLY A 533 -9.78 1.40 -6.48
CA GLY A 533 -9.40 0.06 -6.92
C GLY A 533 -10.59 -0.91 -6.88
N PRO A 534 -10.35 -2.20 -7.13
CA PRO A 534 -11.40 -3.20 -7.07
C PRO A 534 -11.75 -3.57 -5.62
N ALA A 535 -13.05 -3.59 -5.36
CA ALA A 535 -13.67 -3.81 -4.06
C ALA A 535 -13.96 -5.31 -3.81
N TYR A 536 -12.98 -6.19 -4.05
CA TYR A 536 -13.16 -7.63 -3.81
C TYR A 536 -13.45 -7.87 -2.33
N ARG A 537 -14.62 -8.45 -2.05
CA ARG A 537 -15.12 -8.65 -0.69
C ARG A 537 -14.66 -9.99 -0.14
N ALA A 538 -13.92 -9.98 0.97
CA ALA A 538 -13.53 -11.17 1.71
C ALA A 538 -14.76 -12.05 2.03
N GLY A 539 -14.58 -13.37 2.01
CA GLY A 539 -15.67 -14.34 2.19
C GLY A 539 -16.62 -14.49 0.98
N ILE A 540 -16.53 -13.61 -0.04
CA ILE A 540 -17.32 -13.71 -1.29
C ILE A 540 -16.40 -13.94 -2.48
N GLN A 541 -15.32 -13.15 -2.59
CA GLN A 541 -14.36 -13.18 -3.68
C GLN A 541 -12.93 -13.05 -3.13
N SER A 542 -11.97 -13.58 -3.87
CA SER A 542 -10.55 -13.38 -3.61
C SER A 542 -9.95 -12.47 -4.68
N TYR A 543 -8.93 -11.70 -4.30
CA TYR A 543 -8.11 -11.02 -5.30
C TYR A 543 -7.47 -12.06 -6.23
N PRO A 544 -7.45 -11.82 -7.55
CA PRO A 544 -6.89 -12.77 -8.49
C PRO A 544 -5.36 -12.84 -8.37
N SER A 545 -4.79 -13.94 -8.88
CA SER A 545 -3.33 -14.07 -9.01
C SER A 545 -2.77 -12.99 -9.93
N PRO A 546 -1.59 -12.41 -9.63
CA PRO A 546 -0.92 -11.51 -10.56
C PRO A 546 -0.50 -12.19 -11.88
N GLN A 547 -0.35 -13.51 -11.89
CA GLN A 547 -0.04 -14.25 -13.10
C GLN A 547 -1.26 -14.31 -14.02
N THR A 548 -1.07 -14.00 -15.30
CA THR A 548 -2.13 -14.08 -16.32
C THR A 548 -2.01 -15.37 -17.14
N PRO A 549 -3.06 -15.78 -17.87
CA PRO A 549 -2.98 -16.87 -18.83
C PRO A 549 -2.07 -16.58 -20.04
N LEU A 550 -1.67 -15.32 -20.23
CA LEU A 550 -0.75 -14.93 -21.30
C LEU A 550 0.67 -15.02 -20.77
N GLU A 551 1.50 -15.87 -21.40
CA GLU A 551 2.88 -16.09 -20.98
C GLU A 551 3.65 -14.77 -21.01
N GLY A 552 4.42 -14.48 -19.96
CA GLY A 552 5.20 -13.26 -19.86
C GLY A 552 4.39 -12.00 -19.48
N LEU A 553 3.07 -12.06 -19.34
CA LEU A 553 2.27 -10.93 -18.83
C LEU A 553 1.88 -11.13 -17.37
N TRP A 554 2.17 -10.12 -16.56
CA TRP A 554 1.80 -10.07 -15.14
C TRP A 554 1.02 -8.80 -14.82
N CYS A 555 -0.05 -8.92 -14.05
CA CYS A 555 -0.79 -7.80 -13.48
C CYS A 555 -0.24 -7.50 -12.08
N ILE A 556 0.28 -6.30 -11.87
CA ILE A 556 0.82 -5.87 -10.57
C ILE A 556 0.07 -4.65 -10.03
N GLY A 557 0.06 -4.50 -8.71
CA GLY A 557 -0.66 -3.44 -8.03
C GLY A 557 -1.97 -3.92 -7.39
N GLU A 558 -2.90 -3.00 -7.21
CA GLU A 558 -4.08 -3.21 -6.38
C GLU A 558 -5.13 -4.15 -6.99
N GLY A 559 -5.03 -4.44 -8.29
CA GLY A 559 -5.93 -5.33 -9.01
C GLY A 559 -5.67 -6.82 -8.77
N SER A 560 -4.61 -7.17 -8.04
CA SER A 560 -4.18 -8.55 -7.82
C SER A 560 -3.77 -8.76 -6.37
N PHE A 561 -3.75 -10.02 -5.94
CA PHE A 561 -3.43 -10.37 -4.55
C PHE A 561 -2.06 -9.79 -4.15
N PRO A 562 -1.93 -9.16 -2.96
CA PRO A 562 -2.88 -9.11 -1.84
C PRO A 562 -4.01 -8.06 -1.92
N GLY A 563 -3.92 -7.09 -2.83
CA GLY A 563 -4.97 -6.09 -3.06
C GLY A 563 -4.55 -4.64 -2.81
N ILE A 564 -5.48 -3.82 -2.35
CA ILE A 564 -5.32 -2.36 -2.20
C ILE A 564 -4.41 -2.01 -1.01
N GLY A 565 -3.65 -0.93 -1.16
CA GLY A 565 -2.81 -0.33 -0.11
C GLY A 565 -1.32 -0.39 -0.44
N VAL A 566 -0.57 0.63 -0.02
CA VAL A 566 0.86 0.77 -0.34
C VAL A 566 1.69 -0.48 0.06
N PRO A 567 1.53 -1.06 1.26
CA PRO A 567 2.22 -2.29 1.62
C PRO A 567 1.78 -3.48 0.75
N ALA A 568 0.48 -3.64 0.49
CA ALA A 568 -0.05 -4.75 -0.30
C ALA A 568 0.47 -4.73 -1.74
N VAL A 569 0.45 -3.57 -2.40
CA VAL A 569 0.93 -3.44 -3.79
C VAL A 569 2.45 -3.63 -3.92
N ALA A 570 3.22 -3.23 -2.89
CA ALA A 570 4.66 -3.50 -2.84
C ALA A 570 4.95 -4.99 -2.63
N GLY A 571 4.20 -5.66 -1.75
CA GLY A 571 4.29 -7.10 -1.54
C GLY A 571 3.92 -7.92 -2.78
N ASN A 572 2.85 -7.52 -3.49
CA ASN A 572 2.47 -8.07 -4.79
C ASN A 572 3.63 -7.98 -5.79
N ALA A 573 4.19 -6.77 -5.97
CA ALA A 573 5.31 -6.53 -6.88
C ALA A 573 6.55 -7.34 -6.52
N ALA A 574 6.88 -7.44 -5.24
CA ALA A 574 8.01 -8.23 -4.74
C ALA A 574 7.83 -9.72 -5.04
N GLY A 575 6.66 -10.28 -4.76
CA GLY A 575 6.34 -11.68 -5.05
C GLY A 575 6.46 -12.00 -6.54
N VAL A 576 6.01 -11.09 -7.42
CA VAL A 576 6.15 -11.23 -8.88
C VAL A 576 7.61 -11.16 -9.31
N ALA A 577 8.37 -10.17 -8.84
CA ALA A 577 9.80 -10.05 -9.15
C ALA A 577 10.60 -11.28 -8.70
N ASN A 578 10.32 -11.81 -7.52
CA ASN A 578 10.94 -13.02 -6.97
C ASN A 578 10.58 -14.29 -7.77
N THR A 579 9.39 -14.33 -8.36
CA THR A 579 8.94 -15.45 -9.20
C THR A 579 9.62 -15.42 -10.57
N ILE A 580 9.77 -14.23 -11.16
CA ILE A 580 10.47 -14.05 -12.44
C ILE A 580 11.97 -14.36 -12.29
N ALA A 581 12.57 -13.96 -11.18
CA ALA A 581 13.97 -14.25 -10.90
C ALA A 581 14.20 -15.75 -10.63
N PRO A 582 15.35 -16.30 -11.06
CA PRO A 582 15.76 -17.65 -10.68
C PRO A 582 15.72 -17.84 -9.16
N LEU A 583 15.30 -19.04 -8.73
CA LEU A 583 15.14 -19.37 -7.32
C LEU A 583 16.40 -19.13 -6.50
N GLU A 584 17.56 -19.42 -7.07
CA GLU A 584 18.87 -19.26 -6.44
C GLU A 584 19.18 -17.79 -6.15
N MET A 585 18.74 -16.86 -7.01
CA MET A 585 18.91 -15.43 -6.77
C MET A 585 18.04 -14.95 -5.62
N HIS A 586 16.80 -15.43 -5.54
CA HIS A 586 15.89 -15.12 -4.44
C HIS A 586 16.40 -15.69 -3.11
N GLN A 587 16.90 -16.93 -3.10
CA GLN A 587 17.53 -17.53 -1.90
C GLN A 587 18.73 -16.71 -1.42
N ARG A 588 19.60 -16.25 -2.33
CA ARG A 588 20.72 -15.35 -1.97
C ARG A 588 20.24 -14.02 -1.40
N LEU A 589 19.14 -13.46 -1.92
CA LEU A 589 18.52 -12.26 -1.34
C LEU A 589 18.10 -12.53 0.10
N LEU A 590 17.35 -13.61 0.34
CA LEU A 590 16.88 -13.98 1.68
C LEU A 590 18.04 -14.21 2.65
N ASP A 591 19.10 -14.90 2.21
CA ASP A 591 20.29 -15.11 3.05
C ASP A 591 21.02 -13.80 3.36
N ARG A 592 21.10 -12.87 2.40
CA ARG A 592 21.69 -11.54 2.63
C ARG A 592 20.87 -10.75 3.65
N LEU A 593 19.55 -10.71 3.49
CA LEU A 593 18.66 -10.01 4.42
C LEU A 593 18.70 -10.63 5.82
N ARG A 594 18.77 -11.97 5.91
CA ARG A 594 18.95 -12.70 7.18
C ARG A 594 20.24 -12.31 7.88
N LYS A 595 21.36 -12.31 7.16
CA LYS A 595 22.68 -11.93 7.69
C LYS A 595 22.77 -10.47 8.14
N ALA A 596 21.94 -9.60 7.54
CA ALA A 596 21.85 -8.19 7.90
C ALA A 596 20.81 -7.90 8.98
N GLU A 597 20.14 -8.93 9.54
CA GLU A 597 19.05 -8.79 10.53
C GLU A 597 17.88 -7.93 10.04
N LEU A 598 17.65 -7.91 8.71
CA LEU A 598 16.58 -7.15 8.05
C LEU A 598 15.32 -7.99 7.79
N LEU A 599 15.43 -9.32 7.86
CA LEU A 599 14.25 -10.18 7.97
C LEU A 599 13.81 -10.14 9.42
N VAL A 600 12.62 -9.57 9.64
CA VAL A 600 12.01 -9.28 10.95
C VAL A 600 12.53 -10.19 12.06
N PRO A 601 13.21 -9.64 13.07
CA PRO A 601 13.61 -10.40 14.24
C PRO A 601 12.39 -10.74 15.09
N ASP A 602 12.50 -11.84 15.85
CA ASP A 602 11.56 -12.29 16.89
C ASP A 602 11.18 -11.13 17.84
N ARG A 603 10.19 -10.31 17.47
CA ARG A 603 9.55 -9.40 18.43
C ARG A 603 8.58 -10.25 19.24
N ASP A 604 9.06 -10.70 20.39
CA ASP A 604 8.30 -11.39 21.43
C ASP A 604 6.99 -10.62 21.71
N TRP A 605 5.85 -11.26 21.48
CA TRP A 605 4.51 -10.75 21.79
C TRP A 605 4.16 -11.00 23.27
N LYS A 606 5.03 -10.61 24.19
CA LYS A 606 4.72 -10.77 25.63
C LYS A 606 3.75 -9.70 26.11
#